data_AF-Q1PQ84-F1
#
_entry.id   AF-Q1PQ84-F1
#
_cell.length_a   1.000
_cell.length_b   1.000
_cell.length_c   1.000
_cell.angle_alpha   90.00
_cell.angle_beta   90.00
_cell.angle_gamma   90.00
#
_symmetry.space_group_name_H-M   'P 1'
#
loop_
_entity.id
_entity.type
_entity.pdbx_description
1 polymer ?
#
loop_
_entity_poly.entity_id
_entity_poly.type
_entity_poly.pdbx_seq_one_letter_code
_entity_poly.pdbx_strand_id
1 'polypeptide(L)'
;RDLDAKALIRGNFILMGADTVTNADLRPVLDQHKRMAKFDKGTAATLVFKECAINDRTGNELLIAVDKQNARLHYHQRLRMNHKEARYQIPLDVFLGNSCVALHHNLLDPQIAIGSPSMLSLFSDNFDFQTRDDFVRGLLINEELLDSRIYVALLPAAQYAHKVNNWPSYQLVSRDIINRWAYPLVPDMGVYKLHQQYVFHKDNIYKSHEAHVSKVALRENVVIQAGSHVEAGTVISDTVIGENCRIGKNCQLSNVFLMANVTIQDNCRLKHCVVGSSAVIEADCDISAGCVVGAKCVLPRKTKLAKTLVTSSPSTKRRAEQEQEQDYEAVELEAIGPQAYIVSDITTGDPDDSDDE
;
A
#
# COMPACT_ATOMS: atom_id res chain seq x y z
N ARG A 1 14.54 -2.81 -19.46
CA ARG A 1 14.57 -3.00 -20.93
C ARG A 1 14.56 -1.65 -21.66
N ASP A 2 13.45 -0.92 -21.69
CA ASP A 2 13.39 0.36 -22.44
C ASP A 2 14.44 1.40 -21.98
N LEU A 3 14.65 1.52 -20.67
CA LEU A 3 15.67 2.42 -20.11
C LEU A 3 17.10 2.04 -20.52
N ASP A 4 17.34 0.73 -20.66
CA ASP A 4 18.63 0.15 -21.06
C ASP A 4 18.86 0.35 -22.56
N ALA A 5 17.86 0.04 -23.39
CA ALA A 5 17.89 0.25 -24.84
C ALA A 5 18.13 1.72 -25.22
N LYS A 6 17.60 2.66 -24.43
CA LYS A 6 17.81 4.10 -24.62
C LYS A 6 19.12 4.61 -24.00
N ALA A 7 19.87 3.77 -23.28
CA ALA A 7 21.13 4.09 -22.61
C ALA A 7 21.06 5.39 -21.74
N LEU A 8 19.92 5.61 -21.08
CA LEU A 8 19.66 6.83 -20.31
C LEU A 8 20.43 6.87 -18.99
N ILE A 9 20.68 5.70 -18.40
CA ILE A 9 21.30 5.55 -17.09
C ILE A 9 22.72 5.04 -17.27
N ARG A 10 23.72 5.81 -16.80
CA ARG A 10 25.15 5.50 -16.97
C ARG A 10 25.88 5.14 -15.67
N GLY A 11 25.18 5.12 -14.54
CA GLY A 11 25.75 4.84 -13.23
C GLY A 11 24.73 4.24 -12.28
N ASN A 12 25.10 4.12 -11.01
CA ASN A 12 24.21 3.58 -9.98
C ASN A 12 22.96 4.46 -9.86
N PHE A 13 21.81 3.83 -9.78
CA PHE A 13 20.51 4.50 -9.76
C PHE A 13 19.65 3.99 -8.60
N ILE A 14 18.62 4.76 -8.26
CA ILE A 14 17.62 4.36 -7.28
C ILE A 14 16.37 3.95 -8.07
N LEU A 15 15.94 2.71 -7.87
CA LEU A 15 14.65 2.19 -8.30
C LEU A 15 13.68 2.28 -7.12
N MET A 16 12.59 2.99 -7.30
CA MET A 16 11.57 3.19 -6.28
C MET A 16 10.19 3.06 -6.90
N GLY A 17 9.30 2.31 -6.25
CA GLY A 17 7.89 2.22 -6.67
C GLY A 17 7.18 3.56 -6.49
N ALA A 18 6.31 3.93 -7.43
CA ALA A 18 5.55 5.20 -7.39
C ALA A 18 4.67 5.33 -6.13
N ASP A 19 4.22 4.20 -5.58
CA ASP A 19 3.30 4.13 -4.45
C ASP A 19 4.02 4.01 -3.09
N THR A 20 5.30 4.42 -3.05
CA THR A 20 6.14 4.34 -1.85
C THR A 20 6.12 5.66 -1.10
N VAL A 21 5.80 5.60 0.20
CA VAL A 21 5.91 6.75 1.11
C VAL A 21 7.14 6.56 1.99
N THR A 22 8.07 7.52 1.94
CA THR A 22 9.32 7.44 2.72
C THR A 22 9.89 8.82 3.03
N ASN A 23 10.43 8.98 4.24
CA ASN A 23 11.28 10.13 4.63
C ASN A 23 12.75 9.70 4.80
N ALA A 24 13.10 8.48 4.38
CA ALA A 24 14.41 7.89 4.59
C ALA A 24 15.51 8.63 3.81
N ASP A 25 16.65 8.83 4.46
CA ASP A 25 17.85 9.31 3.79
C ASP A 25 18.55 8.14 3.10
N LEU A 26 18.45 8.07 1.77
CA LEU A 26 19.04 7.01 0.96
C LEU A 26 20.52 7.24 0.63
N ARG A 27 21.11 8.40 0.97
CA ARG A 27 22.52 8.70 0.68
C ARG A 27 23.49 7.67 1.30
N PRO A 28 23.36 7.29 2.59
CA PRO A 28 24.24 6.29 3.20
C PRO A 28 24.15 4.93 2.50
N VAL A 29 22.94 4.53 2.11
CA VAL A 29 22.71 3.26 1.42
C VAL A 29 23.32 3.28 0.02
N LEU A 30 23.17 4.40 -0.70
CA LEU A 30 23.78 4.59 -2.02
C LEU A 30 25.32 4.55 -1.95
N ASP A 31 25.91 5.19 -0.93
CA ASP A 31 27.35 5.19 -0.73
C ASP A 31 27.88 3.82 -0.31
N GLN A 32 27.13 3.08 0.51
CA GLN A 32 27.41 1.68 0.81
C GLN A 32 27.40 0.84 -0.47
N HIS A 33 26.36 0.95 -1.29
CA HIS A 33 26.26 0.23 -2.55
C HIS A 33 27.42 0.57 -3.51
N LYS A 34 27.81 1.84 -3.62
CA LYS A 34 28.99 2.24 -4.42
C LYS A 34 30.29 1.61 -3.91
N ARG A 35 30.46 1.44 -2.60
CA ARG A 35 31.65 0.76 -2.03
C ARG A 35 31.61 -0.73 -2.34
N MET A 36 30.44 -1.36 -2.19
CA MET A 36 30.23 -2.77 -2.52
C MET A 36 30.48 -3.04 -4.00
N ALA A 37 29.92 -2.25 -4.92
CA ALA A 37 30.12 -2.39 -6.35
C ALA A 37 31.59 -2.21 -6.81
N LYS A 38 32.41 -1.51 -6.01
CA LYS A 38 33.87 -1.40 -6.26
C LYS A 38 34.63 -2.64 -5.81
N PHE A 39 34.24 -3.22 -4.68
CA PHE A 39 34.87 -4.42 -4.12
C PHE A 39 34.42 -5.67 -4.88
N ASP A 40 33.14 -5.74 -5.19
CA ASP A 40 32.49 -6.83 -5.89
C ASP A 40 31.81 -6.32 -7.17
N LYS A 41 32.42 -6.65 -8.31
CA LYS A 41 31.91 -6.32 -9.64
C LYS A 41 30.60 -7.03 -9.98
N GLY A 42 30.27 -8.12 -9.28
CA GLY A 42 29.00 -8.85 -9.41
C GLY A 42 27.84 -8.18 -8.68
N THR A 43 28.04 -7.05 -8.00
CA THR A 43 26.96 -6.34 -7.30
C THR A 43 25.91 -5.84 -8.28
N ALA A 44 24.75 -6.50 -8.35
CA ALA A 44 23.64 -6.10 -9.21
C ALA A 44 22.73 -5.10 -8.52
N ALA A 45 22.32 -5.38 -7.28
CA ALA A 45 21.37 -4.54 -6.54
C ALA A 45 21.57 -4.57 -5.02
N THR A 46 21.15 -3.51 -4.34
CA THR A 46 20.96 -3.47 -2.89
C THR A 46 19.50 -3.15 -2.59
N LEU A 47 18.79 -4.10 -1.97
CA LEU A 47 17.39 -3.97 -1.58
C LEU A 47 17.30 -3.30 -0.20
N VAL A 48 16.37 -2.36 -0.07
CA VAL A 48 16.16 -1.61 1.17
C VAL A 48 14.93 -2.15 1.88
N PHE A 49 15.07 -2.50 3.16
CA PHE A 49 13.97 -2.95 4.01
C PHE A 49 13.87 -2.11 5.28
N LYS A 50 12.69 -2.13 5.89
CA LYS A 50 12.40 -1.47 7.16
C LYS A 50 11.96 -2.50 8.20
N GLU A 51 12.58 -2.50 9.37
CA GLU A 51 12.14 -3.35 10.47
C GLU A 51 10.79 -2.88 11.02
N CYS A 52 9.89 -3.83 11.28
CA CYS A 52 8.56 -3.61 11.81
C CYS A 52 8.30 -4.53 13.02
N ALA A 53 7.32 -4.14 13.84
CA ALA A 53 6.85 -4.97 14.94
C ALA A 53 6.11 -6.22 14.41
N ILE A 54 6.28 -7.34 15.10
CA ILE A 54 5.93 -8.71 14.66
C ILE A 54 4.41 -8.94 14.47
N ASN A 55 3.54 -8.00 14.85
CA ASN A 55 2.08 -8.24 14.91
C ASN A 55 1.23 -7.51 13.87
N ASP A 56 1.80 -6.59 13.08
CA ASP A 56 1.01 -5.84 12.10
C ASP A 56 0.98 -6.59 10.77
N ARG A 57 -0.18 -7.21 10.47
CA ARG A 57 -0.42 -7.77 9.14
C ARG A 57 -0.62 -6.65 8.13
N THR A 58 0.39 -6.46 7.28
CA THR A 58 0.38 -5.49 6.18
C THR A 58 -0.10 -6.12 4.88
N GLY A 59 -0.11 -7.46 4.82
CA GLY A 59 -0.46 -8.19 3.63
C GLY A 59 0.61 -8.15 2.54
N ASN A 60 1.81 -7.77 2.95
CA ASN A 60 2.99 -7.67 2.11
C ASN A 60 4.20 -8.30 2.82
N GLU A 61 3.93 -9.26 3.69
CA GLU A 61 4.95 -9.91 4.50
C GLU A 61 5.86 -10.77 3.62
N LEU A 62 7.11 -10.90 4.05
CA LEU A 62 8.15 -11.63 3.34
C LEU A 62 9.10 -12.29 4.33
N LEU A 63 9.69 -13.39 3.86
CA LEU A 63 10.75 -14.10 4.53
C LEU A 63 12.02 -13.97 3.70
N ILE A 64 13.10 -13.47 4.32
CA ILE A 64 14.41 -13.42 3.69
C ILE A 64 15.48 -14.10 4.56
N ALA A 65 16.49 -14.65 3.89
CA ALA A 65 17.72 -15.12 4.52
C ALA A 65 18.89 -14.26 4.06
N VAL A 66 19.61 -13.70 5.03
CA VAL A 66 20.70 -12.74 4.80
C VAL A 66 21.95 -13.18 5.54
N ASP A 67 23.11 -13.13 4.89
CA ASP A 67 24.39 -13.35 5.57
C ASP A 67 24.76 -12.14 6.44
N LYS A 68 25.03 -12.38 7.72
CA LYS A 68 25.34 -11.32 8.69
C LYS A 68 26.67 -10.61 8.42
N GLN A 69 27.62 -11.25 7.73
CA GLN A 69 28.96 -10.72 7.55
C GLN A 69 29.03 -9.68 6.43
N ASN A 70 28.28 -9.89 5.35
CA ASN A 70 28.36 -9.08 4.12
C ASN A 70 27.00 -8.51 3.70
N ALA A 71 25.93 -8.79 4.45
CA ALA A 71 24.55 -8.40 4.14
C ALA A 71 24.06 -8.91 2.79
N ARG A 72 24.56 -10.05 2.32
CA ARG A 72 24.14 -10.69 1.06
C ARG A 72 22.82 -11.42 1.23
N LEU A 73 21.93 -11.27 0.26
CA LEU A 73 20.66 -11.98 0.20
C LEU A 73 20.87 -13.38 -0.40
N HIS A 74 20.36 -14.41 0.27
CA HIS A 74 20.41 -15.80 -0.19
C HIS A 74 19.02 -16.40 -0.43
N TYR A 75 17.99 -15.89 0.22
CA TYR A 75 16.63 -16.38 0.06
C TYR A 75 15.63 -15.23 0.13
N HIS A 76 14.59 -15.30 -0.70
CA HIS A 76 13.51 -14.33 -0.75
C HIS A 76 12.19 -14.99 -1.14
N GLN A 77 11.21 -14.94 -0.23
CA GLN A 77 9.85 -15.43 -0.46
C GLN A 77 8.84 -14.41 0.06
N ARG A 78 7.85 -14.06 -0.77
CA ARG A 78 6.67 -13.30 -0.32
C ARG A 78 5.59 -14.24 0.22
N LEU A 79 4.97 -13.86 1.33
CA LEU A 79 3.93 -14.62 1.99
C LEU A 79 2.56 -14.30 1.37
N ARG A 80 1.69 -15.31 1.30
CA ARG A 80 0.33 -15.12 0.78
C ARG A 80 -0.57 -14.45 1.82
N MET A 81 -1.24 -13.37 1.40
CA MET A 81 -2.21 -12.59 2.18
C MET A 81 -3.23 -13.40 2.98
N ASN A 82 -3.81 -14.43 2.36
CA ASN A 82 -4.95 -15.16 2.92
C ASN A 82 -4.58 -16.52 3.52
N HIS A 83 -3.32 -16.92 3.48
CA HIS A 83 -2.88 -18.21 4.03
C HIS A 83 -1.96 -17.99 5.23
N LYS A 84 -2.28 -18.65 6.35
CA LYS A 84 -1.33 -18.84 7.44
C LYS A 84 -0.33 -19.92 7.00
N GLU A 85 0.75 -19.50 6.34
CA GLU A 85 1.87 -20.40 6.06
C GLU A 85 2.57 -20.73 7.39
N ALA A 86 2.20 -21.87 7.99
CA ALA A 86 2.78 -22.34 9.25
C ALA A 86 4.14 -23.03 9.06
N ARG A 87 4.51 -23.36 7.81
CA ARG A 87 5.73 -24.09 7.46
C ARG A 87 6.44 -23.39 6.30
N TYR A 88 7.74 -23.15 6.47
CA TYR A 88 8.60 -22.54 5.46
C TYR A 88 9.59 -23.57 4.93
N GLN A 89 9.71 -23.68 3.61
CA GLN A 89 10.68 -24.55 2.94
C GLN A 89 11.87 -23.71 2.46
N ILE A 90 12.97 -23.78 3.20
CA ILE A 90 14.21 -23.08 2.87
C ILE A 90 15.21 -24.10 2.31
N PRO A 91 15.77 -23.89 1.11
CA PRO A 91 16.78 -24.78 0.54
C PRO A 91 18.01 -24.92 1.44
N LEU A 92 18.55 -26.14 1.54
CA LEU A 92 19.70 -26.42 2.40
C LEU A 92 20.97 -25.65 1.96
N ASP A 93 21.10 -25.39 0.66
CA ASP A 93 22.26 -24.70 0.06
C ASP A 93 22.48 -23.30 0.64
N VAL A 94 21.40 -22.65 1.09
CA VAL A 94 21.45 -21.36 1.81
C VAL A 94 22.32 -21.46 3.07
N PHE A 95 22.34 -22.61 3.75
CA PHE A 95 23.09 -22.83 4.98
C PHE A 95 24.44 -23.51 4.75
N LEU A 96 24.56 -24.34 3.72
CA LEU A 96 25.79 -25.09 3.43
C LEU A 96 26.93 -24.17 2.97
N GLY A 97 26.63 -23.14 2.19
CA GLY A 97 27.61 -22.20 1.66
C GLY A 97 28.00 -21.05 2.60
N ASN A 98 27.24 -20.82 3.68
CA ASN A 98 27.31 -19.57 4.45
C ASN A 98 27.46 -19.83 5.95
N SER A 99 28.47 -19.21 6.56
CA SER A 99 28.81 -19.46 7.98
C SER A 99 27.83 -18.85 9.00
N CYS A 100 27.13 -17.76 8.65
CA CYS A 100 26.21 -17.09 9.56
C CYS A 100 25.01 -16.45 8.83
N VAL A 101 23.92 -17.20 8.74
CA VAL A 101 22.67 -16.74 8.10
C VAL A 101 21.67 -16.26 9.14
N ALA A 102 21.10 -15.08 8.90
CA ALA A 102 19.98 -14.52 9.64
C ALA A 102 18.68 -14.69 8.85
N LEU A 103 17.64 -15.21 9.50
CA LEU A 103 16.29 -15.27 8.94
C LEU A 103 15.48 -14.08 9.47
N HIS A 104 14.87 -13.33 8.56
CA HIS A 104 14.04 -12.18 8.90
C HIS A 104 12.64 -12.35 8.35
N HIS A 105 11.65 -12.23 9.23
CA HIS A 105 10.21 -12.20 8.88
C HIS A 105 9.53 -10.87 9.27
N ASN A 106 10.21 -10.04 10.07
CA ASN A 106 9.68 -8.80 10.64
C ASN A 106 10.10 -7.57 9.83
N LEU A 107 10.19 -7.72 8.50
CA LEU A 107 10.64 -6.67 7.59
C LEU A 107 9.51 -6.23 6.66
N LEU A 108 9.37 -4.92 6.52
CA LEU A 108 8.59 -4.27 5.48
C LEU A 108 9.47 -4.01 4.27
N ASP A 109 8.92 -4.31 3.10
CA ASP A 109 9.53 -4.01 1.81
C ASP A 109 8.87 -2.78 1.19
N PRO A 110 9.49 -1.59 1.29
CA PRO A 110 9.03 -0.38 0.62
C PRO A 110 9.26 -0.41 -0.89
N GLN A 111 9.82 -1.49 -1.46
CA GLN A 111 10.19 -1.59 -2.87
C GLN A 111 11.16 -0.49 -3.34
N ILE A 112 12.13 -0.18 -2.48
CA ILE A 112 13.27 0.66 -2.81
C ILE A 112 14.46 -0.25 -3.05
N ALA A 113 15.14 -0.06 -4.18
CA ALA A 113 16.37 -0.75 -4.53
C ALA A 113 17.38 0.23 -5.11
N ILE A 114 18.65 0.03 -4.81
CA ILE A 114 19.75 0.73 -5.49
C ILE A 114 20.37 -0.26 -6.47
N GLY A 115 20.31 0.07 -7.75
CA GLY A 115 20.80 -0.77 -8.84
C GLY A 115 22.13 -0.29 -9.40
N SER A 116 23.00 -1.24 -9.72
CA SER A 116 24.12 -1.03 -10.64
C SER A 116 23.61 -1.03 -12.09
N PRO A 117 24.33 -0.44 -13.05
CA PRO A 117 23.96 -0.53 -14.47
C PRO A 117 23.75 -1.97 -14.97
N SER A 118 24.49 -2.94 -14.43
CA SER A 118 24.33 -4.37 -14.73
C SER A 118 22.92 -4.90 -14.45
N MET A 119 22.21 -4.34 -13.45
CA MET A 119 20.81 -4.69 -13.17
C MET A 119 19.92 -4.48 -14.39
N LEU A 120 20.13 -3.39 -15.14
CA LEU A 120 19.32 -3.07 -16.32
C LEU A 120 19.56 -4.06 -17.46
N SER A 121 20.82 -4.44 -17.68
CA SER A 121 21.20 -5.44 -18.68
C SER A 121 20.63 -6.81 -18.34
N LEU A 122 20.65 -7.22 -17.08
CA LEU A 122 20.02 -8.48 -16.62
C LEU A 122 18.51 -8.50 -16.92
N PHE A 123 17.81 -7.38 -16.75
CA PHE A 123 16.41 -7.28 -17.18
C PHE A 123 16.23 -7.38 -18.70
N SER A 124 17.18 -6.88 -19.49
CA SER A 124 17.14 -6.94 -20.95
C SER A 124 17.45 -8.35 -21.47
N ASP A 125 18.38 -9.07 -20.85
CA ASP A 125 18.81 -10.40 -21.27
C ASP A 125 17.80 -11.49 -20.86
N ASN A 126 17.12 -11.31 -19.72
CA ASN A 126 16.15 -12.27 -19.22
C ASN A 126 14.69 -11.78 -19.43
N PHE A 127 14.02 -12.36 -20.42
CA PHE A 127 12.65 -11.99 -20.80
C PHE A 127 11.59 -12.31 -19.73
N ASP A 128 11.84 -13.30 -18.87
CA ASP A 128 10.90 -13.75 -17.84
C ASP A 128 10.84 -12.81 -16.63
N PHE A 129 11.80 -11.88 -16.48
CA PHE A 129 11.79 -10.92 -15.38
C PHE A 129 10.80 -9.79 -15.65
N GLN A 130 9.56 -9.97 -15.19
CA GLN A 130 8.50 -8.97 -15.29
C GLN A 130 8.49 -8.02 -14.10
N THR A 131 8.61 -8.57 -12.87
CA THR A 131 8.61 -7.79 -11.64
C THR A 131 9.97 -7.77 -10.96
N ARG A 132 10.16 -6.87 -9.99
CA ARG A 132 11.34 -6.87 -9.13
C ARG A 132 11.48 -8.19 -8.36
N ASP A 133 10.37 -8.80 -7.95
CA ASP A 133 10.42 -10.05 -7.19
C ASP A 133 10.80 -11.25 -8.07
N ASP A 134 10.41 -11.25 -9.35
CA ASP A 134 10.87 -12.23 -10.34
C ASP A 134 12.37 -12.09 -10.60
N PHE A 135 12.85 -10.85 -10.72
CA PHE A 135 14.28 -10.57 -10.83
C PHE A 135 15.05 -11.09 -9.62
N VAL A 136 14.59 -10.79 -8.39
CA VAL A 136 15.26 -11.26 -7.17
C VAL A 136 15.29 -12.80 -7.11
N ARG A 137 14.16 -13.46 -7.38
CA ARG A 137 14.09 -14.93 -7.38
C ARG A 137 14.97 -15.53 -8.47
N GLY A 138 14.91 -14.99 -9.68
CA GLY A 138 15.67 -15.47 -10.83
C GLY A 138 17.19 -15.35 -10.64
N LEU A 139 17.65 -14.26 -10.02
CA LEU A 139 19.08 -14.08 -9.70
C LEU A 139 19.56 -15.04 -8.61
N LEU A 140 18.74 -15.29 -7.59
CA LEU A 140 19.08 -16.21 -6.51
C LEU A 140 19.11 -17.68 -6.98
N ILE A 141 18.25 -18.06 -7.93
CA ILE A 141 18.25 -19.42 -8.50
C ILE A 141 19.43 -19.62 -9.46
N ASN A 142 19.71 -18.64 -10.32
CA ASN A 142 20.74 -18.73 -11.36
C ASN A 142 22.07 -18.06 -10.96
N GLU A 143 22.40 -18.07 -9.67
CA GLU A 143 23.55 -17.36 -9.15
C GLU A 143 24.87 -17.83 -9.78
N GLU A 144 25.02 -19.15 -9.98
CA GLU A 144 26.22 -19.76 -10.57
C GLU A 144 26.46 -19.35 -12.03
N LEU A 145 25.39 -19.02 -12.77
CA LEU A 145 25.45 -18.68 -14.18
C LEU A 145 25.64 -17.19 -14.42
N LEU A 146 24.99 -16.34 -13.62
CA LEU A 146 24.96 -14.88 -13.82
C LEU A 146 26.06 -14.15 -13.05
N ASP A 147 26.70 -14.80 -12.07
CA ASP A 147 27.68 -14.23 -11.13
C ASP A 147 27.27 -12.85 -10.58
N SER A 148 25.96 -12.69 -10.36
CA SER A 148 25.32 -11.42 -10.00
C SER A 148 24.67 -11.55 -8.64
N ARG A 149 24.95 -10.59 -7.75
CA ARG A 149 24.65 -10.68 -6.31
C ARG A 149 23.74 -9.55 -5.86
N ILE A 150 22.89 -9.88 -4.90
CA ILE A 150 21.95 -8.94 -4.28
C ILE A 150 22.31 -8.78 -2.81
N TYR A 151 22.35 -7.52 -2.37
CA TYR A 151 22.62 -7.15 -0.99
C TYR A 151 21.39 -6.54 -0.33
N VAL A 152 21.42 -6.48 1.00
CA VAL A 152 20.34 -5.96 1.83
C VAL A 152 20.84 -4.77 2.65
N ALA A 153 20.03 -3.73 2.74
CA ALA A 153 20.23 -2.60 3.63
C ALA A 153 18.99 -2.38 4.48
N LEU A 154 19.18 -2.27 5.80
CA LEU A 154 18.10 -1.99 6.74
C LEU A 154 18.07 -0.50 7.06
N LEU A 155 16.88 0.10 6.96
CA LEU A 155 16.68 1.49 7.32
C LEU A 155 16.73 1.67 8.85
N PRO A 156 17.34 2.78 9.34
CA PRO A 156 17.35 3.11 10.75
C PRO A 156 15.93 3.19 11.35
N ALA A 157 15.81 2.90 12.65
CA ALA A 157 14.53 2.93 13.38
C ALA A 157 13.79 4.27 13.22
N ALA A 158 14.52 5.39 13.20
CA ALA A 158 13.96 6.74 13.07
C ALA A 158 13.42 7.11 11.68
N GLN A 159 13.74 6.33 10.64
CA GLN A 159 13.30 6.59 9.27
C GLN A 159 12.08 5.73 8.93
N TYR A 160 11.11 6.33 8.24
CA TYR A 160 9.88 5.71 7.78
C TYR A 160 9.99 5.37 6.29
N ALA A 161 9.56 4.15 5.93
CA ALA A 161 9.38 3.75 4.54
C ALA A 161 8.32 2.64 4.48
N HIS A 162 7.30 2.82 3.65
CA HIS A 162 6.25 1.84 3.45
C HIS A 162 5.68 1.96 2.04
N LYS A 163 5.42 0.84 1.38
CA LYS A 163 4.69 0.80 0.11
C LYS A 163 3.19 0.65 0.35
N VAL A 164 2.38 1.38 -0.41
CA VAL A 164 0.93 1.15 -0.46
C VAL A 164 0.62 0.22 -1.63
N ASN A 165 -0.01 -0.92 -1.36
CA ASN A 165 -0.36 -1.92 -2.37
C ASN A 165 -1.76 -2.52 -2.21
N ASN A 166 -2.48 -2.18 -1.13
CA ASN A 166 -3.81 -2.68 -0.80
C ASN A 166 -4.51 -1.70 0.17
N TRP A 167 -5.79 -1.93 0.47
CA TRP A 167 -6.54 -1.06 1.41
C TRP A 167 -5.99 -1.07 2.85
N PRO A 168 -5.62 -2.22 3.44
CA PRO A 168 -4.97 -2.23 4.76
C PRO A 168 -3.70 -1.37 4.84
N SER A 169 -2.78 -1.51 3.88
CA SER A 169 -1.57 -0.70 3.78
C SER A 169 -1.89 0.78 3.53
N TYR A 170 -2.88 1.09 2.70
CA TYR A 170 -3.35 2.48 2.53
C TYR A 170 -3.82 3.08 3.86
N GLN A 171 -4.59 2.33 4.64
CA GLN A 171 -5.05 2.77 5.95
C GLN A 171 -3.90 2.94 6.96
N LEU A 172 -2.97 1.97 7.02
CA LEU A 172 -1.80 2.04 7.91
C LEU A 172 -0.92 3.24 7.56
N VAL A 173 -0.52 3.39 6.30
CA VAL A 173 0.32 4.51 5.84
C VAL A 173 -0.37 5.85 6.07
N SER A 174 -1.66 5.96 5.80
CA SER A 174 -2.41 7.19 6.07
C SER A 174 -2.41 7.54 7.57
N ARG A 175 -2.61 6.54 8.43
CA ARG A 175 -2.57 6.72 9.89
C ARG A 175 -1.17 7.12 10.35
N ASP A 176 -0.13 6.51 9.80
CA ASP A 176 1.26 6.83 10.13
C ASP A 176 1.63 8.26 9.73
N ILE A 177 1.16 8.73 8.58
CA ILE A 177 1.30 10.13 8.14
C ILE A 177 0.57 11.08 9.10
N ILE A 178 -0.68 10.78 9.47
CA ILE A 178 -1.49 11.58 10.41
C ILE A 178 -0.82 11.65 11.78
N ASN A 179 -0.26 10.54 12.25
CA ASN A 179 0.53 10.43 13.47
C ASN A 179 1.96 10.98 13.36
N ARG A 180 2.33 11.57 12.22
CA ARG A 180 3.61 12.24 11.96
C ARG A 180 4.83 11.31 11.96
N TRP A 181 4.66 10.01 11.72
CA TRP A 181 5.78 9.07 11.59
C TRP A 181 6.63 9.35 10.34
N ALA A 182 6.00 9.88 9.29
CA ALA A 182 6.66 10.28 8.05
C ALA A 182 7.20 11.72 8.04
N TYR A 183 7.35 12.38 9.20
CA TYR A 183 7.84 13.77 9.28
C TYR A 183 9.16 13.97 8.49
N PRO A 184 9.32 15.04 7.68
CA PRO A 184 8.45 16.20 7.54
C PRO A 184 7.30 16.05 6.51
N LEU A 185 7.08 14.87 5.94
CA LEU A 185 6.04 14.60 4.94
C LEU A 185 4.66 14.40 5.61
N VAL A 186 4.15 15.47 6.23
CA VAL A 186 2.88 15.50 6.97
C VAL A 186 1.94 16.58 6.42
N PRO A 187 0.61 16.48 6.63
CA PRO A 187 -0.35 17.36 5.94
C PRO A 187 -0.18 18.86 6.21
N ASP A 188 0.21 19.25 7.42
CA ASP A 188 0.39 20.65 7.83
C ASP A 188 1.65 21.30 7.24
N MET A 189 2.61 20.52 6.77
CA MET A 189 3.87 21.05 6.22
C MET A 189 3.74 21.60 4.79
N GLY A 190 2.56 21.49 4.16
CA GLY A 190 2.31 22.06 2.84
C GLY A 190 3.16 21.43 1.72
N VAL A 191 3.67 20.21 1.93
CA VAL A 191 4.45 19.46 0.94
C VAL A 191 3.64 19.27 -0.35
N TYR A 192 2.34 19.02 -0.20
CA TYR A 192 1.40 18.95 -1.31
C TYR A 192 1.07 20.35 -1.83
N LYS A 193 1.27 20.59 -3.14
CA LYS A 193 1.08 21.88 -3.82
C LYS A 193 1.95 23.04 -3.31
N LEU A 194 2.95 22.77 -2.45
CA LEU A 194 3.83 23.80 -1.86
C LEU A 194 3.06 24.92 -1.13
N HIS A 195 1.90 24.58 -0.55
CA HIS A 195 1.06 25.52 0.15
C HIS A 195 0.50 24.89 1.42
N GLN A 196 0.55 25.61 2.54
CA GLN A 196 -0.02 25.13 3.80
C GLN A 196 -1.54 25.20 3.74
N GLN A 197 -2.19 24.04 3.60
CA GLN A 197 -3.64 23.94 3.48
C GLN A 197 -4.34 23.56 4.79
N TYR A 198 -3.58 23.07 5.77
CA TYR A 198 -4.09 22.54 7.02
C TYR A 198 -3.51 23.29 8.21
N VAL A 199 -4.38 23.53 9.20
CA VAL A 199 -4.01 23.89 10.56
C VAL A 199 -3.97 22.61 11.38
N PHE A 200 -2.85 22.40 12.06
CA PHE A 200 -2.67 21.29 12.98
C PHE A 200 -3.21 21.67 14.37
N HIS A 201 -4.06 20.81 14.91
CA HIS A 201 -4.64 20.93 16.25
C HIS A 201 -4.24 19.72 17.12
N LYS A 202 -4.65 19.74 18.39
CA LYS A 202 -4.45 18.62 19.32
C LYS A 202 -5.08 17.32 18.76
N ASP A 203 -4.61 16.18 19.24
CA ASP A 203 -5.14 14.84 18.92
C ASP A 203 -5.03 14.50 17.42
N ASN A 204 -4.01 15.04 16.75
CA ASN A 204 -3.74 14.85 15.31
C ASN A 204 -4.92 15.25 14.41
N ILE A 205 -5.58 16.35 14.75
CA ILE A 205 -6.65 16.93 13.93
C ILE A 205 -6.03 17.93 12.94
N TYR A 206 -6.22 17.68 11.65
CA TYR A 206 -5.80 18.55 10.55
C TYR A 206 -7.04 19.16 9.90
N LYS A 207 -7.21 20.47 10.01
CA LYS A 207 -8.38 21.17 9.49
C LYS A 207 -7.97 22.24 8.49
N SER A 208 -8.57 22.24 7.31
CA SER A 208 -8.39 23.33 6.36
C SER A 208 -9.15 24.60 6.78
N HIS A 209 -8.61 25.77 6.42
CA HIS A 209 -9.24 27.07 6.67
C HIS A 209 -10.61 27.21 5.98
N GLU A 210 -10.78 26.57 4.83
CA GLU A 210 -12.03 26.60 4.03
C GLU A 210 -13.03 25.52 4.46
N ALA A 211 -12.72 24.71 5.48
CA ALA A 211 -13.61 23.67 5.96
C ALA A 211 -14.62 24.21 6.98
N HIS A 212 -15.90 24.05 6.68
CA HIS A 212 -17.00 24.46 7.54
C HIS A 212 -17.40 23.31 8.47
N VAL A 213 -17.03 23.44 9.74
CA VAL A 213 -17.30 22.44 10.78
C VAL A 213 -17.88 23.15 11.98
N SER A 214 -19.18 22.98 12.24
CA SER A 214 -19.91 23.67 13.31
C SER A 214 -20.67 22.69 14.18
N LYS A 215 -20.42 22.71 15.50
CA LYS A 215 -21.05 21.79 16.48
C LYS A 215 -20.85 20.31 16.14
N VAL A 216 -19.64 19.95 15.73
CA VAL A 216 -19.20 18.59 15.39
C VAL A 216 -18.20 18.13 16.44
N ALA A 217 -18.32 16.88 16.88
CA ALA A 217 -17.35 16.28 17.78
C ALA A 217 -16.21 15.65 16.97
N LEU A 218 -15.11 16.38 16.84
CA LEU A 218 -13.85 15.85 16.29
C LEU A 218 -13.07 15.17 17.43
N ARG A 219 -12.76 13.89 17.27
CA ARG A 219 -11.91 13.13 18.19
C ARG A 219 -10.47 13.12 17.67
N GLU A 220 -9.80 11.98 17.68
CA GLU A 220 -8.41 11.84 17.24
C GLU A 220 -8.28 11.52 15.74
N ASN A 221 -7.12 11.84 15.18
CA ASN A 221 -6.66 11.42 13.85
C ASN A 221 -7.64 11.81 12.72
N VAL A 222 -8.14 13.04 12.76
CA VAL A 222 -9.12 13.54 11.77
C VAL A 222 -8.47 14.48 10.79
N VAL A 223 -8.70 14.28 9.49
CA VAL A 223 -8.25 15.19 8.43
C VAL A 223 -9.48 15.72 7.68
N ILE A 224 -9.61 17.04 7.57
CA ILE A 224 -10.71 17.70 6.84
C ILE A 224 -10.14 18.69 5.84
N GLN A 225 -10.31 18.37 4.57
CA GLN A 225 -9.78 19.17 3.46
C GLN A 225 -10.70 20.34 3.09
N ALA A 226 -10.18 21.24 2.25
CA ALA A 226 -10.84 22.46 1.80
C ALA A 226 -12.20 22.22 1.13
N GLY A 227 -13.13 23.17 1.34
CA GLY A 227 -14.47 23.15 0.75
C GLY A 227 -15.44 22.13 1.35
N SER A 228 -14.99 21.31 2.32
CA SER A 228 -15.83 20.31 2.98
C SER A 228 -16.71 20.93 4.06
N HIS A 229 -17.96 20.48 4.13
CA HIS A 229 -18.96 20.94 5.09
C HIS A 229 -19.45 19.76 5.93
N VAL A 230 -19.39 19.93 7.25
CA VAL A 230 -19.86 18.93 8.22
C VAL A 230 -20.92 19.56 9.11
N GLU A 231 -22.12 19.00 9.04
CA GLU A 231 -23.29 19.46 9.79
C GLU A 231 -23.30 18.99 11.25
N ALA A 232 -24.13 19.64 12.04
CA ALA A 232 -24.18 19.48 13.50
C ALA A 232 -24.56 18.07 13.97
N GLY A 233 -24.05 17.69 15.15
CA GLY A 233 -24.35 16.40 15.79
C GLY A 233 -23.53 15.22 15.25
N THR A 234 -22.70 15.45 14.23
CA THR A 234 -21.82 14.43 13.66
C THR A 234 -20.59 14.21 14.55
N VAL A 235 -20.14 12.95 14.63
CA VAL A 235 -18.96 12.52 15.38
C VAL A 235 -17.96 11.86 14.44
N ILE A 236 -16.70 12.30 14.51
CA ILE A 236 -15.65 11.88 13.58
C ILE A 236 -14.41 11.43 14.37
N SER A 237 -13.89 10.24 14.06
CA SER A 237 -12.61 9.72 14.57
C SER A 237 -11.86 8.92 13.51
N ASP A 238 -10.53 9.01 13.50
CA ASP A 238 -9.64 8.26 12.60
C ASP A 238 -10.06 8.32 11.12
N THR A 239 -10.55 9.47 10.69
CA THR A 239 -11.26 9.63 9.42
C THR A 239 -10.63 10.74 8.60
N VAL A 240 -10.46 10.46 7.31
CA VAL A 240 -9.97 11.42 6.31
C VAL A 240 -11.13 11.84 5.42
N ILE A 241 -11.39 13.14 5.38
CA ILE A 241 -12.42 13.77 4.56
C ILE A 241 -11.74 14.58 3.45
N GLY A 242 -11.91 14.12 2.21
CA GLY A 242 -11.36 14.76 1.01
C GLY A 242 -12.02 16.11 0.69
N GLU A 243 -11.60 16.71 -0.43
CA GLU A 243 -12.08 18.03 -0.87
C GLU A 243 -13.58 18.03 -1.17
N ASN A 244 -14.25 19.16 -0.87
CA ASN A 244 -15.63 19.44 -1.28
C ASN A 244 -16.67 18.40 -0.85
N CYS A 245 -16.45 17.70 0.25
CA CYS A 245 -17.44 16.77 0.79
C CYS A 245 -18.62 17.51 1.45
N ARG A 246 -19.78 16.85 1.51
CA ARG A 246 -20.98 17.31 2.22
C ARG A 246 -21.42 16.21 3.17
N ILE A 247 -21.31 16.45 4.46
CA ILE A 247 -21.69 15.47 5.49
C ILE A 247 -22.87 16.03 6.29
N GLY A 248 -23.96 15.28 6.28
CA GLY A 248 -25.22 15.59 6.96
C GLY A 248 -25.13 15.51 8.49
N LYS A 249 -26.29 15.67 9.12
CA LYS A 249 -26.46 15.76 10.57
C LYS A 249 -26.45 14.38 11.22
N ASN A 250 -25.98 14.33 12.47
CA ASN A 250 -26.00 13.14 13.32
C ASN A 250 -25.31 11.90 12.72
N CYS A 251 -24.29 12.10 11.88
CA CYS A 251 -23.53 11.01 11.30
C CYS A 251 -22.45 10.50 12.27
N GLN A 252 -22.05 9.24 12.12
CA GLN A 252 -20.96 8.65 12.90
C GLN A 252 -19.93 8.08 11.94
N LEU A 253 -18.75 8.70 11.90
CA LEU A 253 -17.65 8.31 11.02
C LEU A 253 -16.46 7.85 11.85
N SER A 254 -16.07 6.58 11.71
CA SER A 254 -14.93 6.01 12.43
C SER A 254 -14.06 5.14 11.53
N ASN A 255 -12.78 5.45 11.37
CA ASN A 255 -11.89 4.74 10.44
C ASN A 255 -12.40 4.76 9.00
N VAL A 256 -12.77 5.93 8.49
CA VAL A 256 -13.37 6.10 7.17
C VAL A 256 -12.48 6.94 6.27
N PHE A 257 -12.38 6.57 5.00
CA PHE A 257 -11.74 7.40 3.97
C PHE A 257 -12.79 7.88 2.98
N LEU A 258 -13.10 9.17 3.01
CA LEU A 258 -13.98 9.83 2.05
C LEU A 258 -13.14 10.54 1.01
N MET A 259 -13.26 10.13 -0.24
CA MET A 259 -12.60 10.79 -1.36
C MET A 259 -13.29 12.11 -1.71
N ALA A 260 -12.81 12.81 -2.75
CA ALA A 260 -13.33 14.13 -3.11
C ALA A 260 -14.80 14.09 -3.56
N ASN A 261 -15.55 15.16 -3.24
CA ASN A 261 -16.93 15.40 -3.64
C ASN A 261 -17.94 14.34 -3.13
N VAL A 262 -17.64 13.64 -2.04
CA VAL A 262 -18.56 12.68 -1.44
C VAL A 262 -19.69 13.39 -0.70
N THR A 263 -20.92 12.92 -0.88
CA THR A 263 -22.09 13.40 -0.15
C THR A 263 -22.62 12.30 0.75
N ILE A 264 -22.71 12.58 2.05
CA ILE A 264 -23.32 11.71 3.07
C ILE A 264 -24.51 12.45 3.64
N GLN A 265 -25.71 11.87 3.53
CA GLN A 265 -26.94 12.41 4.09
C GLN A 265 -27.03 12.12 5.61
N ASP A 266 -28.12 12.58 6.23
CA ASP A 266 -28.32 12.52 7.68
C ASP A 266 -28.40 11.08 8.25
N ASN A 267 -28.01 10.94 9.52
CA ASN A 267 -28.11 9.72 10.34
C ASN A 267 -27.33 8.51 9.79
N CYS A 268 -26.27 8.73 9.02
CA CYS A 268 -25.44 7.63 8.49
C CYS A 268 -24.38 7.17 9.49
N ARG A 269 -24.14 5.86 9.54
CA ARG A 269 -23.06 5.23 10.31
C ARG A 269 -22.07 4.58 9.36
N LEU A 270 -20.84 5.10 9.32
CA LEU A 270 -19.76 4.55 8.50
C LEU A 270 -18.61 4.13 9.41
N LYS A 271 -18.20 2.86 9.30
CA LYS A 271 -17.10 2.31 10.09
C LYS A 271 -16.18 1.40 9.27
N HIS A 272 -14.87 1.65 9.28
CA HIS A 272 -13.90 0.87 8.51
C HIS A 272 -14.28 0.75 7.03
N CYS A 273 -14.48 1.86 6.33
CA CYS A 273 -14.89 1.82 4.93
C CYS A 273 -14.21 2.90 4.10
N VAL A 274 -14.20 2.69 2.79
CA VAL A 274 -13.70 3.66 1.82
C VAL A 274 -14.83 4.05 0.89
N VAL A 275 -14.99 5.36 0.68
CA VAL A 275 -16.03 5.92 -0.19
C VAL A 275 -15.36 6.73 -1.30
N GLY A 276 -15.51 6.23 -2.52
CA GLY A 276 -14.90 6.77 -3.73
C GLY A 276 -15.47 8.12 -4.15
N SER A 277 -14.75 8.81 -5.03
CA SER A 277 -15.05 10.20 -5.39
C SER A 277 -16.45 10.35 -5.98
N SER A 278 -17.14 11.43 -5.61
CA SER A 278 -18.50 11.75 -6.08
C SER A 278 -19.56 10.69 -5.75
N ALA A 279 -19.30 9.78 -4.79
CA ALA A 279 -20.33 8.88 -4.30
C ALA A 279 -21.34 9.62 -3.40
N VAL A 280 -22.58 9.15 -3.42
CA VAL A 280 -23.69 9.66 -2.62
C VAL A 280 -24.21 8.56 -1.73
N ILE A 281 -24.21 8.79 -0.43
CA ILE A 281 -24.76 7.90 0.58
C ILE A 281 -26.02 8.57 1.11
N GLU A 282 -27.18 8.02 0.75
CA GLU A 282 -28.46 8.52 1.21
C GLU A 282 -28.69 8.31 2.71
N ALA A 283 -29.76 8.87 3.26
CA ALA A 283 -29.99 8.92 4.70
C ALA A 283 -30.20 7.52 5.32
N ASP A 284 -29.88 7.44 6.62
CA ASP A 284 -30.08 6.24 7.46
C ASP A 284 -29.28 5.00 7.01
N CYS A 285 -28.15 5.18 6.31
CA CYS A 285 -27.29 4.07 5.88
C CYS A 285 -26.34 3.59 6.99
N ASP A 286 -26.04 2.28 6.99
CA ASP A 286 -25.04 1.66 7.86
C ASP A 286 -24.02 0.89 7.03
N ILE A 287 -22.79 1.40 6.94
CA ILE A 287 -21.71 0.83 6.13
C ILE A 287 -20.58 0.47 7.06
N SER A 288 -20.23 -0.81 7.10
CA SER A 288 -19.28 -1.32 8.09
C SER A 288 -18.30 -2.34 7.50
N ALA A 289 -17.36 -2.79 8.35
CA ALA A 289 -16.57 -4.01 8.16
C ALA A 289 -15.80 -4.10 6.82
N GLY A 290 -15.06 -3.06 6.45
CA GLY A 290 -14.16 -3.10 5.29
C GLY A 290 -14.84 -2.83 3.94
N CYS A 291 -16.06 -2.29 3.94
CA CYS A 291 -16.79 -2.01 2.70
C CYS A 291 -16.06 -0.95 1.85
N VAL A 292 -16.00 -1.17 0.54
CA VAL A 292 -15.40 -0.25 -0.43
C VAL A 292 -16.49 0.16 -1.42
N VAL A 293 -16.86 1.44 -1.39
CA VAL A 293 -17.85 2.04 -2.28
C VAL A 293 -17.11 2.75 -3.39
N GLY A 294 -17.31 2.34 -4.64
CA GLY A 294 -16.66 2.92 -5.81
C GLY A 294 -17.05 4.36 -6.08
N ALA A 295 -16.30 5.02 -6.97
CA ALA A 295 -16.60 6.37 -7.39
C ALA A 295 -18.00 6.47 -8.03
N LYS A 296 -18.70 7.58 -7.81
CA LYS A 296 -20.05 7.87 -8.36
C LYS A 296 -21.12 6.84 -7.99
N CYS A 297 -20.90 6.02 -6.96
CA CYS A 297 -21.94 5.11 -6.49
C CYS A 297 -23.03 5.90 -5.75
N VAL A 298 -24.29 5.50 -5.93
CA VAL A 298 -25.41 6.06 -5.16
C VAL A 298 -26.03 4.95 -4.32
N LEU A 299 -25.76 4.97 -3.02
CA LEU A 299 -26.35 4.04 -2.08
C LEU A 299 -27.73 4.56 -1.64
N PRO A 300 -28.81 3.77 -1.80
CA PRO A 300 -30.15 4.20 -1.45
C PRO A 300 -30.35 4.27 0.08
N ARG A 301 -31.46 4.88 0.50
CA ARG A 301 -31.79 5.07 1.91
C ARG A 301 -31.88 3.73 2.64
N LYS A 302 -31.46 3.72 3.91
CA LYS A 302 -31.54 2.55 4.81
C LYS A 302 -30.75 1.33 4.31
N THR A 303 -29.78 1.53 3.43
CA THR A 303 -28.88 0.46 2.99
C THR A 303 -27.93 0.05 4.11
N LYS A 304 -27.77 -1.26 4.29
CA LYS A 304 -26.82 -1.84 5.23
C LYS A 304 -25.81 -2.70 4.47
N LEU A 305 -24.52 -2.40 4.61
CA LEU A 305 -23.45 -3.11 3.92
C LEU A 305 -22.32 -3.48 4.90
N ALA A 306 -21.75 -4.66 4.68
CA ALA A 306 -20.62 -5.18 5.45
C ALA A 306 -19.77 -6.09 4.56
N LYS A 307 -18.44 -5.89 4.57
CA LYS A 307 -17.47 -6.69 3.78
C LYS A 307 -17.79 -6.75 2.28
N THR A 308 -18.34 -5.68 1.72
CA THR A 308 -18.82 -5.64 0.33
C THR A 308 -18.02 -4.66 -0.51
N LEU A 309 -17.78 -5.01 -1.77
CA LEU A 309 -17.28 -4.08 -2.79
C LEU A 309 -18.46 -3.61 -3.65
N VAL A 310 -18.64 -2.30 -3.80
CA VAL A 310 -19.73 -1.72 -4.60
C VAL A 310 -19.14 -0.90 -5.74
N THR A 311 -19.68 -1.06 -6.95
CA THR A 311 -19.29 -0.30 -8.15
C THR A 311 -20.49 0.44 -8.76
N SER A 312 -20.23 1.56 -9.45
CA SER A 312 -21.27 2.36 -10.10
C SER A 312 -21.67 1.83 -11.46
N SER A 313 -20.80 1.01 -12.09
CA SER A 313 -21.00 0.50 -13.45
C SER A 313 -21.05 -1.02 -13.45
N PRO A 314 -22.01 -1.63 -14.19
CA PRO A 314 -22.17 -3.07 -14.25
C PRO A 314 -21.07 -3.80 -15.06
N SER A 315 -20.15 -3.07 -15.67
CA SER A 315 -19.05 -3.64 -16.44
C SER A 315 -17.72 -3.40 -15.73
N THR A 316 -17.42 -4.20 -14.71
CA THR A 316 -16.07 -4.24 -14.15
C THR A 316 -15.16 -5.00 -15.13
N LYS A 317 -14.78 -4.34 -16.23
CA LYS A 317 -13.55 -4.69 -16.93
C LYS A 317 -12.42 -4.45 -15.93
N ARG A 318 -11.94 -5.47 -15.23
CA ARG A 318 -10.65 -5.39 -14.53
C ARG A 318 -9.64 -4.95 -15.60
N ARG A 319 -9.15 -3.72 -15.49
CA ARG A 319 -8.13 -3.20 -16.40
C ARG A 319 -6.82 -3.86 -15.96
N ALA A 320 -6.59 -5.09 -16.42
CA ALA A 320 -5.30 -5.73 -16.31
C ALA A 320 -4.33 -4.90 -17.16
N GLU A 321 -3.39 -4.22 -16.51
CA GLU A 321 -2.15 -3.85 -17.17
C GLU A 321 -1.37 -5.15 -17.39
N GLN A 322 -1.79 -5.93 -18.39
CA GLN A 322 -1.00 -6.96 -19.06
C GLN A 322 -1.81 -7.42 -20.29
N GLU A 323 -1.28 -7.09 -21.46
CA GLU A 323 -1.73 -7.63 -22.74
C GLU A 323 -1.50 -9.14 -22.75
N GLN A 324 -2.55 -9.91 -22.45
CA GLN A 324 -2.78 -11.24 -22.99
C GLN A 324 -4.27 -11.56 -22.82
N GLU A 325 -4.95 -11.76 -23.95
CA GLU A 325 -6.33 -12.23 -24.01
C GLU A 325 -6.44 -13.60 -23.31
N GLN A 326 -7.08 -13.64 -22.14
CA GLN A 326 -7.58 -14.87 -21.54
C GLN A 326 -8.76 -14.55 -20.59
N ASP A 327 -9.93 -15.07 -20.98
CA ASP A 327 -11.18 -15.27 -20.24
C ASP A 327 -11.60 -14.23 -19.19
N TYR A 328 -12.47 -13.31 -19.63
CA TYR A 328 -13.27 -12.47 -18.73
C TYR A 328 -14.36 -13.34 -18.06
N GLU A 329 -14.14 -13.76 -16.82
CA GLU A 329 -15.25 -14.22 -15.98
C GLU A 329 -16.18 -13.03 -15.71
N ALA A 330 -17.44 -13.15 -16.13
CA ALA A 330 -18.47 -12.17 -15.83
C ALA A 330 -18.71 -12.18 -14.31
N VAL A 331 -18.25 -11.14 -13.60
CA VAL A 331 -18.56 -11.00 -12.18
C VAL A 331 -20.06 -10.80 -12.03
N GLU A 332 -20.71 -11.64 -11.23
CA GLU A 332 -22.13 -11.47 -10.93
C GLU A 332 -22.31 -10.17 -10.11
N LEU A 333 -23.27 -9.35 -10.53
CA LEU A 333 -23.50 -8.05 -9.93
C LEU A 333 -24.91 -7.96 -9.39
N GLU A 334 -25.04 -7.84 -8.06
CA GLU A 334 -26.34 -7.60 -7.43
C GLU A 334 -26.61 -6.10 -7.36
N ALA A 335 -27.69 -5.65 -8.00
CA ALA A 335 -28.06 -4.24 -7.99
C ALA A 335 -28.73 -3.85 -6.66
N ILE A 336 -28.12 -2.92 -5.92
CA ILE A 336 -28.73 -2.28 -4.75
C ILE A 336 -29.54 -1.05 -5.17
N GLY A 337 -29.13 -0.40 -6.26
CA GLY A 337 -29.73 0.85 -6.74
C GLY A 337 -29.31 1.20 -8.18
N PRO A 338 -29.73 2.37 -8.68
CA PRO A 338 -29.54 2.75 -10.09
C PRO A 338 -28.06 2.95 -10.48
N GLN A 339 -27.19 3.18 -9.51
CA GLN A 339 -25.74 3.36 -9.68
C GLN A 339 -24.97 2.65 -8.57
N ALA A 340 -25.44 1.49 -8.11
CA ALA A 340 -24.78 0.72 -7.06
C ALA A 340 -24.99 -0.77 -7.29
N TYR A 341 -23.88 -1.44 -7.61
CA TYR A 341 -23.83 -2.88 -7.88
C TYR A 341 -22.82 -3.53 -6.94
N ILE A 342 -23.23 -4.56 -6.19
CA ILE A 342 -22.34 -5.38 -5.38
C ILE A 342 -21.53 -6.25 -6.32
N VAL A 343 -20.22 -6.23 -6.15
CA VAL A 343 -19.29 -7.14 -6.79
C VAL A 343 -19.18 -8.37 -5.89
N SER A 344 -19.71 -9.52 -6.32
CA SER A 344 -19.45 -10.79 -5.64
C SER A 344 -18.03 -11.25 -6.01
N ASP A 345 -17.07 -10.97 -5.13
CA ASP A 345 -15.74 -11.58 -5.27
C ASP A 345 -15.83 -13.03 -4.77
N ILE A 346 -15.76 -13.98 -5.71
CA ILE A 346 -15.58 -15.43 -5.46
C ILE A 346 -14.31 -15.69 -4.60
N THR A 347 -13.41 -14.72 -4.52
CA THR A 347 -12.18 -14.77 -3.72
C THR A 347 -12.34 -14.40 -2.24
N THR A 348 -13.57 -14.08 -1.79
CA THR A 348 -13.89 -13.89 -0.37
C THR A 348 -14.55 -15.10 0.29
N GLY A 349 -14.70 -16.21 -0.46
CA GLY A 349 -15.09 -17.49 0.12
C GLY A 349 -14.05 -17.96 1.14
N ASP A 350 -14.49 -18.23 2.38
CA ASP A 350 -13.75 -19.06 3.31
C ASP A 350 -13.41 -20.39 2.59
N PRO A 351 -12.13 -20.81 2.52
CA PRO A 351 -11.76 -22.08 1.92
C PRO A 351 -12.02 -23.29 2.85
N ASP A 352 -12.88 -23.16 3.86
CA ASP A 352 -13.05 -24.19 4.90
C ASP A 352 -14.02 -25.34 4.54
N ASP A 353 -14.47 -25.45 3.30
CA ASP A 353 -15.34 -26.56 2.86
C ASP A 353 -14.81 -27.25 1.58
N SER A 354 -13.60 -27.81 1.62
CA SER A 354 -13.25 -29.00 0.83
C SER A 354 -11.83 -29.49 1.16
N ASP A 355 -11.70 -30.26 2.22
CA ASP A 355 -10.65 -31.28 2.38
C ASP A 355 -11.17 -32.31 3.42
N ASP A 356 -12.31 -32.91 3.10
CA ASP A 356 -12.75 -34.20 3.64
C ASP A 356 -13.12 -35.06 2.44
N GLU A 357 -12.13 -35.73 1.84
CA GLU A 357 -12.24 -37.06 1.22
C GLU A 357 -10.87 -37.71 0.99
#